data_AF-A0A397I7F9-F1
#
_entry.id   AF-A0A397I7F9-F1
#
_cell.length_a   1.000
_cell.length_b   1.000
_cell.length_c   1.000
_cell.angle_alpha   90.00
_cell.angle_beta   90.00
_cell.angle_gamma   90.00
#
_symmetry.space_group_name_H-M   'P 1'
#
loop_
_entity.id
_entity.type
_entity.pdbx_description
1 polymer ?
#
loop_
_entity_poly.entity_id
_entity_poly.type
_entity_poly.pdbx_seq_one_letter_code
_entity_poly.pdbx_strand_id
1 'polypeptide(L)'
;MSYEDKSRLTKFTERPSISNSIIKMWVLLEGDPDPDKLKADISEVTDLADFKSIVKNEFEPLKNVRSGNIVFLDSNNTPIRPGIDLKSLSDNSTDTNPLIVRYPLSKENIVVNYSYGHKHGSTEIPHTSGSLSLLREIVKRKYDLQTGDLYFFSEETKQEILNDYNFNNLLSKAKTDNGYNLKLKVKVWGKKQYSDWDLKDVFKDILQKEYDSLEDIPIFYMNELPPLDPPLPESELKNFVWELEKALINYNKAISTNEMTCRTYINAFITTANKHIILHVDKKLRLTNEIGLDGSFGYGPTDYTVKIVDILVLICEAKSENMNKGSAQLIAQMHSAIEQQVRSNKEQVKLGKRKREHTEPIVFGIVTTGKLWRFFRWKGLLESRQVQITEEFTCNFIDTMEPEKKVLNYIAQILQAQAKTFGDGDGDGDDKDCAILQNFKK
;
A
#
# COMPACT_ATOMS: atom_id res chain seq x y z
N MET A 1 -55.97 56.05 63.28
CA MET A 1 -55.01 56.44 62.23
C MET A 1 -53.65 56.61 62.90
N SER A 2 -52.63 55.75 62.81
CA SER A 2 -52.37 54.40 62.29
C SER A 2 -50.92 54.44 61.77
N TYR A 3 -49.99 53.99 62.62
CA TYR A 3 -48.63 53.53 62.34
C TYR A 3 -48.15 53.56 60.87
N GLU A 4 -47.41 54.61 60.51
CA GLU A 4 -46.45 54.62 59.40
C GLU A 4 -45.16 55.28 59.91
N ASP A 5 -44.18 54.46 60.30
CA ASP A 5 -42.75 54.76 60.14
C ASP A 5 -41.88 53.62 60.72
N LYS A 6 -41.74 52.55 59.93
CA LYS A 6 -40.63 51.57 60.06
C LYS A 6 -40.23 51.06 58.67
N SER A 7 -39.80 51.94 57.79
CA SER A 7 -39.13 51.56 56.54
C SER A 7 -37.65 51.95 56.57
N ARG A 8 -36.84 51.18 57.31
CA ARG A 8 -35.37 51.19 57.11
C ARG A 8 -34.80 49.78 57.31
N LEU A 9 -34.15 49.32 56.24
CA LEU A 9 -33.26 48.17 56.09
C LEU A 9 -33.88 46.76 56.15
N THR A 10 -34.16 46.22 54.98
CA THR A 10 -33.61 44.91 54.55
C THR A 10 -33.60 44.85 53.01
N LYS A 11 -32.48 45.26 52.40
CA LYS A 11 -32.14 44.78 51.05
C LYS A 11 -31.87 43.29 51.20
N PHE A 12 -32.82 42.45 50.83
CA PHE A 12 -32.52 41.07 50.47
C PHE A 12 -31.61 41.12 49.25
N THR A 13 -30.31 40.95 49.48
CA THR A 13 -29.42 40.47 48.43
C THR A 13 -29.85 39.05 48.10
N GLU A 14 -30.56 38.88 46.99
CA GLU A 14 -30.69 37.58 46.34
C GLU A 14 -29.27 37.01 46.19
N ARG A 15 -29.05 35.82 46.76
CA ARG A 15 -27.83 35.05 46.48
C ARG A 15 -27.81 34.78 44.97
N PRO A 16 -26.67 34.99 44.28
CA PRO A 16 -26.52 34.52 42.90
C PRO A 16 -26.85 33.03 42.85
N SER A 17 -27.65 32.61 41.88
CA SER A 17 -27.97 31.20 41.71
C SER A 17 -26.67 30.41 41.48
N ILE A 18 -26.47 29.38 42.29
CA ILE A 18 -25.35 28.42 42.22
C ILE A 18 -25.35 27.64 40.86
N SER A 19 -26.35 27.86 40.01
CA SER A 19 -26.51 27.16 38.73
C SER A 19 -25.50 27.53 37.65
N ASN A 20 -24.82 28.68 37.74
CA ASN A 20 -23.91 29.15 36.70
C ASN A 20 -22.45 28.69 36.88
N SER A 21 -22.13 28.00 37.98
CA SER A 21 -20.78 27.51 38.25
C SER A 21 -20.59 26.03 37.87
N ILE A 22 -21.64 25.27 37.56
CA ILE A 22 -21.49 23.86 37.21
C ILE A 22 -21.47 23.68 35.69
N ILE A 23 -20.35 23.19 35.15
CA ILE A 23 -20.26 22.72 33.76
C ILE A 23 -20.54 21.23 33.67
N LYS A 24 -21.00 20.80 32.49
CA LYS A 24 -21.14 19.38 32.14
C LYS A 24 -20.26 19.11 30.93
N MET A 25 -19.41 18.10 31.03
CA MET A 25 -18.49 17.76 29.95
C MET A 25 -18.52 16.26 29.68
N TRP A 26 -18.55 15.90 28.40
CA TRP A 26 -18.38 14.51 27.99
C TRP A 26 -16.89 14.16 27.97
N VAL A 27 -16.54 13.10 28.68
CA VAL A 27 -15.16 12.64 28.85
C VAL A 27 -15.09 11.17 28.48
N LEU A 28 -14.15 10.83 27.59
CA LEU A 28 -13.89 9.46 27.17
C LEU A 28 -12.53 9.03 27.72
N LEU A 29 -12.49 7.98 28.54
CA LEU A 29 -11.22 7.31 28.78
C LEU A 29 -10.81 6.60 27.50
N GLU A 30 -9.61 6.87 27.01
CA GLU A 30 -9.15 6.24 25.78
C GLU A 30 -9.11 4.70 25.97
N GLY A 31 -9.78 3.96 25.07
CA GLY A 31 -9.94 2.51 25.16
C GLY A 31 -11.31 2.05 25.66
N ASP A 32 -12.11 2.93 26.26
CA ASP A 32 -13.49 2.64 26.65
C ASP A 32 -14.47 2.80 25.46
N PRO A 33 -15.61 2.09 25.46
CA PRO A 33 -16.53 2.09 24.34
C PRO A 33 -17.36 3.38 24.23
N ASP A 34 -17.68 4.02 25.35
CA ASP A 34 -18.62 5.14 25.42
C ASP A 34 -18.10 6.24 26.37
N PRO A 35 -18.38 7.53 26.07
CA PRO A 35 -18.00 8.63 26.95
C PRO A 35 -18.97 8.80 28.12
N ASP A 36 -18.42 9.22 29.25
CA ASP A 36 -19.18 9.57 30.45
C ASP A 36 -19.38 11.07 30.58
N LYS A 37 -20.56 11.47 31.07
CA LYS A 37 -20.88 12.88 31.30
C LYS A 37 -20.51 13.29 32.73
N LEU A 38 -19.40 14.01 32.86
CA LEU A 38 -18.95 14.54 34.14
C LEU A 38 -19.55 15.91 34.44
N LYS A 39 -19.66 16.22 35.74
CA LYS A 39 -20.04 17.53 36.25
C LYS A 39 -18.88 18.10 37.05
N ALA A 40 -18.56 19.38 36.84
CA ALA A 40 -17.51 20.07 37.58
C ALA A 40 -17.96 21.46 37.98
N ASP A 41 -17.59 21.87 39.19
CA ASP A 41 -17.77 23.25 39.64
C ASP A 41 -16.57 24.09 39.21
N ILE A 42 -16.81 25.04 38.30
CA ILE A 42 -15.78 25.93 37.75
C ILE A 42 -15.27 26.95 38.77
N SER A 43 -15.92 27.09 39.93
CA SER A 43 -15.35 27.87 41.03
C SER A 43 -14.18 27.16 41.71
N GLU A 44 -14.05 25.84 41.53
CA GLU A 44 -12.97 25.01 42.05
C GLU A 44 -11.99 24.55 40.96
N VAL A 45 -12.40 24.65 39.68
CA VAL A 45 -11.64 24.14 38.54
C VAL A 45 -11.68 25.14 37.38
N THR A 46 -10.56 25.82 37.13
CA THR A 46 -10.51 26.87 36.10
C THR A 46 -10.06 26.32 34.74
N ASP A 47 -9.07 25.43 34.75
CA ASP A 47 -8.46 24.90 33.55
C ASP A 47 -8.38 23.35 33.56
N LEU A 48 -7.81 22.79 32.50
CA LEU A 48 -7.62 21.34 32.40
C LEU A 48 -6.64 20.80 33.44
N ALA A 49 -5.68 21.58 33.94
CA ALA A 49 -4.76 21.12 34.97
C ALA A 49 -5.49 20.85 36.29
N ASP A 50 -6.37 21.76 36.70
CA ASP A 50 -7.24 21.60 37.87
C ASP A 50 -8.22 20.42 37.67
N PHE A 51 -8.74 20.27 36.44
CA PHE A 51 -9.77 19.27 36.11
C PHE A 51 -9.29 17.83 36.28
N LYS A 52 -7.97 17.58 36.23
CA LYS A 52 -7.39 16.25 36.46
C LYS A 52 -7.81 15.64 37.79
N SER A 53 -8.00 16.46 38.83
CA SER A 53 -8.42 15.99 40.15
C SER A 53 -9.81 15.35 40.12
N ILE A 54 -10.76 16.00 39.43
CA ILE A 54 -12.13 15.50 39.24
C ILE A 54 -12.10 14.19 38.45
N VAL A 55 -11.44 14.21 37.30
CA VAL A 55 -11.33 13.04 36.41
C VAL A 55 -10.74 11.83 37.16
N LYS A 56 -9.73 12.04 38.00
CA LYS A 56 -9.14 10.97 38.81
C LYS A 56 -10.06 10.38 39.87
N ASN A 57 -10.92 11.21 40.46
CA ASN A 57 -11.83 10.77 41.51
C ASN A 57 -12.99 9.96 40.93
N GLU A 58 -13.45 10.34 39.74
CA GLU A 58 -14.58 9.69 39.08
C GLU A 58 -14.20 8.38 38.39
N PHE A 59 -13.02 8.32 37.77
CA PHE A 59 -12.60 7.15 37.03
C PHE A 59 -11.65 6.26 37.83
N GLU A 60 -12.10 5.05 38.15
CA GLU A 60 -11.31 4.05 38.89
C GLU A 60 -9.90 3.81 38.31
N PRO A 61 -9.71 3.67 36.98
CA PRO A 61 -8.38 3.46 36.40
C PRO A 61 -7.38 4.59 36.69
N LEU A 62 -7.86 5.78 37.05
CA LEU A 62 -7.05 6.98 37.20
C LEU A 62 -6.68 7.33 38.65
N LYS A 63 -7.32 6.70 39.64
CA LYS A 63 -7.11 7.02 41.07
C LYS A 63 -5.63 7.03 41.47
N ASN A 64 -4.87 6.05 40.98
CA ASN A 64 -3.44 5.88 41.28
C ASN A 64 -2.50 6.54 40.25
N VAL A 65 -3.02 7.20 39.23
CA VAL A 65 -2.23 7.85 38.18
C VAL A 65 -1.77 9.23 38.67
N ARG A 66 -0.50 9.58 38.47
CA ARG A 66 0.00 10.94 38.75
C ARG A 66 -0.62 11.91 37.75
N SER A 67 -1.13 13.05 38.23
CA SER A 67 -1.78 14.05 37.36
C SER A 67 -0.89 14.51 36.20
N GLY A 68 0.43 14.62 36.42
CA GLY A 68 1.38 14.95 35.35
C GLY A 68 1.42 13.95 34.18
N ASN A 69 0.96 12.72 34.39
CA ASN A 69 0.95 11.66 33.38
C ASN A 69 -0.40 11.53 32.66
N ILE A 70 -1.42 12.30 33.06
CA ILE A 70 -2.71 12.36 32.37
C ILE A 70 -2.63 13.39 31.24
N VAL A 71 -2.98 12.97 30.04
CA VAL A 71 -3.01 13.82 28.84
C VAL A 71 -4.44 13.93 28.35
N PHE A 72 -4.88 15.16 28.10
CA PHE A 72 -6.16 15.43 27.47
C PHE A 72 -5.98 15.63 25.97
N LEU A 73 -6.85 15.01 25.19
CA LEU A 73 -6.85 15.08 23.73
C LEU A 73 -8.23 15.56 23.26
N ASP A 74 -8.26 16.23 22.11
CA ASP A 74 -9.52 16.46 21.41
C ASP A 74 -10.00 15.19 20.68
N SER A 75 -11.16 15.25 20.05
CA SER A 75 -11.73 14.14 19.25
C SER A 75 -10.88 13.74 18.04
N ASN A 76 -9.92 14.58 17.64
CA ASN A 76 -8.94 14.29 16.60
C ASN A 76 -7.63 13.72 17.16
N ASN A 77 -7.60 13.31 18.44
CA ASN A 77 -6.41 12.83 19.16
C ASN A 77 -5.28 13.87 19.27
N THR A 78 -5.58 15.16 19.19
CA THR A 78 -4.59 16.23 19.34
C THR A 78 -4.43 16.63 20.80
N PRO A 79 -3.19 16.66 21.35
CA PRO A 79 -2.95 17.13 22.71
C PRO A 79 -3.45 18.55 22.97
N ILE A 80 -4.31 18.69 23.98
CA ILE A 80 -4.82 19.98 24.45
C ILE A 80 -3.90 20.51 25.54
N ARG A 81 -3.57 21.81 25.46
CA ARG A 81 -2.70 22.45 26.45
C ARG A 81 -3.40 22.52 27.81
N PRO A 82 -2.70 22.26 28.93
CA PRO A 82 -3.33 22.24 30.26
C PRO A 82 -4.00 23.55 30.70
N GLY A 83 -3.55 24.71 30.21
CA GLY A 83 -4.10 26.02 30.58
C GLY A 83 -5.31 26.47 29.74
N ILE A 84 -5.91 25.57 28.95
CA ILE A 84 -7.14 25.90 28.21
C ILE A 84 -8.31 26.02 29.19
N ASP A 85 -9.11 27.08 29.00
CA ASP A 85 -10.30 27.36 29.78
C ASP A 85 -11.33 26.22 29.65
N LEU A 86 -11.74 25.67 30.79
CA LEU A 86 -12.58 24.48 30.84
C LEU A 86 -14.00 24.75 30.34
N LYS A 87 -14.50 25.97 30.53
CA LYS A 87 -15.85 26.36 30.08
C LYS A 87 -15.96 26.30 28.57
N SER A 88 -14.97 26.84 27.87
CA SER A 88 -14.90 26.80 26.40
C SER A 88 -14.89 25.37 25.81
N LEU A 89 -14.28 24.42 26.52
CA LEU A 89 -14.29 23.00 26.12
C LEU A 89 -15.63 22.34 26.42
N SER A 90 -16.22 22.64 27.59
CA SER A 90 -17.48 22.03 28.01
C SER A 90 -18.64 22.36 27.07
N ASP A 91 -18.71 23.60 26.58
CA ASP A 91 -19.75 24.08 25.67
C ASP A 91 -19.73 23.35 24.31
N ASN A 92 -18.56 22.82 23.91
CA ASN A 92 -18.36 22.13 22.64
C ASN A 92 -18.33 20.59 22.79
N SER A 93 -18.35 20.09 24.02
CA SER A 93 -18.28 18.65 24.28
C SER A 93 -19.65 17.98 24.08
N THR A 94 -19.66 16.91 23.30
CA THR A 94 -20.83 16.03 23.12
C THR A 94 -20.42 14.58 23.31
N ASP A 95 -21.39 13.69 23.38
CA ASP A 95 -21.17 12.24 23.31
C ASP A 95 -20.44 11.83 22.02
N THR A 96 -20.66 12.53 20.91
CA THR A 96 -19.94 12.31 19.64
C THR A 96 -18.65 13.12 19.50
N ASN A 97 -18.36 14.02 20.44
CA ASN A 97 -17.18 14.88 20.45
C ASN A 97 -16.66 15.05 21.90
N PRO A 98 -16.21 13.96 22.56
CA PRO A 98 -15.80 14.02 23.96
C PRO A 98 -14.38 14.54 24.13
N LEU A 99 -14.05 14.97 25.34
CA LEU A 99 -12.68 15.17 25.79
C LEU A 99 -12.03 13.80 26.06
N ILE A 100 -11.00 13.43 25.32
CA ILE A 100 -10.35 12.12 25.46
C ILE A 100 -9.27 12.19 26.54
N VAL A 101 -9.19 11.17 27.39
CA VAL A 101 -8.22 11.06 28.48
C VAL A 101 -7.27 9.89 28.23
N ARG A 102 -6.01 10.20 27.97
CA ARG A 102 -4.91 9.24 27.85
C ARG A 102 -4.14 9.15 29.17
N TYR A 103 -3.82 7.94 29.59
CA TYR A 103 -3.11 7.70 30.85
C TYR A 103 -2.13 6.51 30.75
N PRO A 104 -1.05 6.48 31.55
CA PRO A 104 -0.10 5.37 31.56
C PRO A 104 -0.73 4.11 32.15
N LEU A 105 -0.48 2.97 31.51
CA LEU A 105 -0.82 1.64 32.01
C LEU A 105 0.35 1.00 32.76
N SER A 106 1.58 1.36 32.42
CA SER A 106 2.77 1.07 33.22
C SER A 106 3.83 2.17 33.06
N LYS A 107 4.98 2.01 33.75
CA LYS A 107 6.16 2.89 33.57
C LYS A 107 7.07 2.43 32.44
N GLU A 108 6.75 1.29 31.83
CA GLU A 108 7.56 0.67 30.80
C GLU A 108 7.26 1.29 29.43
N ASN A 109 8.25 1.21 28.55
CA ASN A 109 8.05 1.44 27.13
C ASN A 109 7.82 0.13 26.39
N ILE A 110 7.25 0.25 25.20
CA ILE A 110 7.02 -0.83 24.25
C ILE A 110 7.93 -0.58 23.06
N VAL A 111 8.88 -1.49 22.87
CA VAL A 111 9.69 -1.54 21.66
C VAL A 111 8.90 -2.29 20.59
N VAL A 112 8.61 -1.64 19.47
CA VAL A 112 7.87 -2.23 18.36
C VAL A 112 8.75 -2.25 17.12
N ASN A 113 9.11 -3.47 16.70
CA ASN A 113 9.72 -3.73 15.41
C ASN A 113 8.62 -4.03 14.41
N TYR A 114 8.51 -3.23 13.36
CA TYR A 114 7.44 -3.36 12.38
C TYR A 114 7.94 -3.42 10.93
N SER A 115 7.22 -4.14 10.08
CA SER A 115 7.52 -4.23 8.65
C SER A 115 6.30 -3.90 7.78
N TYR A 116 6.54 -3.23 6.65
CA TYR A 116 5.55 -2.97 5.61
C TYR A 116 6.17 -3.34 4.26
N GLY A 117 5.80 -4.51 3.73
CA GLY A 117 6.51 -5.11 2.60
C GLY A 117 7.97 -5.41 2.97
N HIS A 118 8.92 -4.95 2.14
CA HIS A 118 10.36 -5.07 2.40
C HIS A 118 10.93 -3.92 3.26
N LYS A 119 10.10 -2.94 3.63
CA LYS A 119 10.53 -1.82 4.47
C LYS A 119 10.42 -2.23 5.94
N HIS A 120 11.44 -1.91 6.71
CA HIS A 120 11.51 -2.21 8.14
C HIS A 120 11.60 -0.92 8.97
N GLY A 121 11.09 -1.00 10.19
CA GLY A 121 11.17 0.07 11.16
C GLY A 121 11.16 -0.45 12.59
N SER A 122 11.65 0.39 13.48
CA SER A 122 11.56 0.19 14.91
C SER A 122 11.16 1.51 15.56
N THR A 123 10.41 1.45 16.64
CA THR A 123 10.05 2.61 17.45
C THR A 123 9.85 2.17 18.90
N GLU A 124 10.04 3.11 19.81
CA GLU A 124 9.75 2.93 21.22
C GLU A 124 8.61 3.88 21.59
N ILE A 125 7.55 3.34 22.18
CA ILE A 125 6.36 4.09 22.57
C ILE A 125 6.05 3.84 24.05
N PRO A 126 5.50 4.82 24.78
CA PRO A 126 5.10 4.61 26.17
C PRO A 126 3.93 3.63 26.26
N HIS A 127 3.86 2.82 27.31
CA HIS A 127 2.72 1.95 27.59
C HIS A 127 1.58 2.75 28.24
N THR A 128 0.64 3.17 27.41
CA THR A 128 -0.51 4.02 27.75
C THR A 128 -1.79 3.45 27.15
N SER A 129 -2.93 3.97 27.58
CA SER A 129 -4.22 3.64 26.99
C SER A 129 -4.31 3.95 25.48
N GLY A 130 -3.43 4.81 24.94
CA GLY A 130 -3.37 5.17 23.51
C GLY A 130 -2.14 4.67 22.77
N SER A 131 -1.45 3.64 23.25
CA SER A 131 -0.23 3.13 22.61
C SER A 131 -0.46 2.68 21.16
N LEU A 132 -1.59 2.01 20.86
CA LEU A 132 -1.88 1.59 19.50
C LEU A 132 -2.13 2.79 18.57
N SER A 133 -2.89 3.78 19.03
CA SER A 133 -3.13 5.03 18.30
C SER A 133 -1.83 5.73 17.95
N LEU A 134 -0.92 5.86 18.93
CA LEU A 134 0.39 6.46 18.71
C LEU A 134 1.24 5.66 17.69
N LEU A 135 1.23 4.33 17.80
CA LEU A 135 1.93 3.46 16.84
C LEU A 135 1.37 3.65 15.41
N ARG A 136 0.06 3.75 15.26
CA ARG A 136 -0.59 4.01 13.96
C ARG A 136 -0.11 5.32 13.36
N GLU A 137 -0.07 6.41 14.13
CA GLU A 137 0.41 7.71 13.65
C GLU A 137 1.87 7.68 13.20
N ILE A 138 2.74 7.06 14.00
CA ILE A 138 4.18 6.92 13.68
C ILE A 138 4.34 6.17 12.35
N VAL A 139 3.63 5.06 12.19
CA VAL A 139 3.69 4.23 10.98
C VAL A 139 3.09 4.94 9.77
N LYS A 140 1.95 5.64 9.93
CA LYS A 140 1.34 6.46 8.88
C LYS A 140 2.31 7.51 8.35
N ARG A 141 2.96 8.26 9.25
CA ARG A 141 3.94 9.29 8.87
C ARG A 141 5.17 8.69 8.20
N LYS A 142 5.69 7.57 8.74
CA LYS A 142 6.91 6.94 8.23
C LYS A 142 6.75 6.39 6.81
N TYR A 143 5.60 5.81 6.49
CA TYR A 143 5.34 5.19 5.19
C TYR A 143 4.41 5.99 4.29
N ASP A 144 4.08 7.23 4.68
CA ASP A 144 3.17 8.15 3.98
C ASP A 144 1.80 7.51 3.66
N LEU A 145 1.25 6.75 4.61
CA LEU A 145 -0.02 6.04 4.48
C LEU A 145 -1.19 6.94 4.88
N GLN A 146 -1.41 8.02 4.12
CA GLN A 146 -2.36 9.08 4.50
C GLN A 146 -3.84 8.68 4.37
N THR A 147 -4.16 7.62 3.61
CA THR A 147 -5.55 7.32 3.19
C THR A 147 -6.06 5.93 3.59
N GLY A 148 -5.24 5.11 4.26
CA GLY A 148 -5.61 3.74 4.62
C GLY A 148 -5.93 3.60 6.11
N ASP A 149 -7.05 2.93 6.43
CA ASP A 149 -7.20 2.30 7.73
C ASP A 149 -6.17 1.18 7.83
N LEU A 150 -5.18 1.40 8.70
CA LEU A 150 -4.11 0.45 8.92
C LEU A 150 -4.37 -0.34 10.19
N TYR A 151 -3.94 -1.59 10.15
CA TYR A 151 -3.94 -2.50 11.29
C TYR A 151 -2.62 -3.26 11.33
N PHE A 152 -2.41 -4.00 12.41
CA PHE A 152 -1.18 -4.76 12.59
C PHE A 152 -1.47 -6.25 12.66
N PHE A 153 -0.51 -7.07 12.27
CA PHE A 153 -0.55 -8.51 12.43
C PHE A 153 0.68 -8.96 13.21
N SER A 154 0.45 -9.67 14.31
CA SER A 154 1.55 -10.29 15.07
C SER A 154 1.93 -11.61 14.44
N GLU A 155 3.17 -11.72 13.95
CA GLU A 155 3.66 -12.98 13.39
C GLU A 155 3.84 -14.07 14.44
N GLU A 156 4.07 -13.67 15.69
CA GLU A 156 4.31 -14.55 16.83
C GLU A 156 3.01 -15.20 17.28
N THR A 157 1.95 -14.41 17.45
CA THR A 157 0.65 -14.93 17.91
C THR A 157 -0.30 -15.31 16.78
N LYS A 158 0.05 -15.00 15.53
CA LYS A 158 -0.80 -15.18 14.34
C LYS A 158 -2.16 -14.47 14.46
N GLN A 159 -2.18 -13.30 15.07
CA GLN A 159 -3.40 -12.53 15.33
C GLN A 159 -3.35 -11.14 14.70
N GLU A 160 -4.49 -10.69 14.21
CA GLU A 160 -4.72 -9.31 13.81
C GLU A 160 -4.96 -8.42 15.04
N ILE A 161 -4.45 -7.21 14.96
CA ILE A 161 -4.53 -6.18 15.99
C ILE A 161 -5.34 -5.04 15.38
N LEU A 162 -6.64 -5.11 15.62
CA LEU A 162 -7.62 -4.19 15.05
C LEU A 162 -7.95 -3.05 16.02
N ASN A 163 -7.82 -3.29 17.32
CA ASN A 163 -8.18 -2.35 18.38
C ASN A 163 -7.27 -2.49 19.62
N ASP A 164 -7.44 -1.59 20.59
CA ASP A 164 -6.65 -1.56 21.82
C ASP A 164 -6.79 -2.84 22.65
N TYR A 165 -7.96 -3.48 22.62
CA TYR A 165 -8.17 -4.77 23.28
C TYR A 165 -7.22 -5.85 22.72
N ASN A 166 -7.12 -5.97 21.40
CA ASN A 166 -6.18 -6.91 20.78
C ASN A 166 -4.72 -6.58 21.13
N PHE A 167 -4.38 -5.29 21.11
CA PHE A 167 -3.02 -4.83 21.39
C PHE A 167 -2.60 -5.12 22.84
N ASN A 168 -3.46 -4.81 23.80
CA ASN A 168 -3.21 -5.06 25.22
C ASN A 168 -3.16 -6.57 25.54
N ASN A 169 -3.98 -7.37 24.87
CA ASN A 169 -3.91 -8.83 24.96
C ASN A 169 -2.62 -9.41 24.38
N LEU A 170 -2.02 -8.76 23.38
CA LEU A 170 -0.71 -9.15 22.88
C LEU A 170 0.39 -8.77 23.89
N LEU A 171 0.34 -7.55 24.43
CA LEU A 171 1.32 -7.07 25.41
C LEU A 171 1.37 -7.95 26.66
N SER A 172 0.22 -8.41 27.16
CA SER A 172 0.18 -9.28 28.35
C SER A 172 0.95 -10.59 28.16
N LYS A 173 1.12 -11.04 26.91
CA LYS A 173 1.87 -12.24 26.54
C LYS A 173 3.33 -11.96 26.16
N ALA A 174 3.64 -10.73 25.77
CA ALA A 174 4.95 -10.31 25.23
C ALA A 174 5.85 -9.60 26.26
N LYS A 175 5.51 -9.68 27.55
CA LYS A 175 6.30 -9.07 28.62
C LYS A 175 7.61 -9.84 28.82
N THR A 176 8.72 -9.12 28.77
CA THR A 176 10.07 -9.62 29.06
C THR A 176 10.67 -8.89 30.27
N ASP A 177 11.83 -9.34 30.73
CA ASP A 177 12.58 -8.67 31.81
C ASP A 177 12.98 -7.22 31.47
N ASN A 178 13.04 -6.88 30.17
CA ASN A 178 13.42 -5.56 29.65
C ASN A 178 12.22 -4.76 29.11
N GLY A 179 11.00 -5.06 29.55
CA GLY A 179 9.76 -4.41 29.08
C GLY A 179 9.06 -5.19 27.98
N TYR A 180 8.44 -4.49 27.02
CA TYR A 180 7.69 -5.14 25.93
C TYR A 180 8.46 -5.05 24.61
N ASN A 181 8.60 -6.18 23.92
CA ASN A 181 9.17 -6.22 22.58
C ASN A 181 8.19 -6.91 21.64
N LEU A 182 7.71 -6.17 20.64
CA LEU A 182 6.73 -6.66 19.67
C LEU A 182 7.33 -6.71 18.27
N LYS A 183 7.00 -7.77 17.54
CA LYS A 183 7.27 -7.88 16.10
C LYS A 183 5.95 -7.90 15.31
N LEU A 184 5.67 -6.80 14.61
CA LEU A 184 4.40 -6.56 13.93
C LEU A 184 4.56 -6.39 12.41
N LYS A 185 3.62 -6.91 11.64
CA LYS A 185 3.45 -6.58 10.21
C LYS A 185 2.38 -5.51 10.08
N VAL A 186 2.71 -4.42 9.39
CA VAL A 186 1.74 -3.38 9.02
C VAL A 186 0.89 -3.90 7.87
N LYS A 187 -0.43 -3.78 8.02
CA LYS A 187 -1.42 -4.13 7.02
C LYS A 187 -2.32 -2.92 6.75
N VAL A 188 -2.80 -2.79 5.53
CA VAL A 188 -3.74 -1.75 5.12
C VAL A 188 -5.01 -2.45 4.65
N TRP A 189 -6.16 -2.01 5.15
CA TRP A 189 -7.44 -2.59 4.76
C TRP A 189 -7.64 -2.56 3.24
N GLY A 190 -8.12 -3.68 2.69
CA GLY A 190 -8.32 -3.85 1.24
C GLY A 190 -7.03 -4.04 0.43
N LYS A 191 -5.86 -4.05 1.07
CA LYS A 191 -4.56 -4.14 0.40
C LYS A 191 -3.73 -5.33 0.88
N LYS A 192 -3.27 -6.17 -0.05
CA LYS A 192 -2.55 -7.43 0.25
C LYS A 192 -1.21 -7.49 -0.48
N GLN A 193 -0.29 -8.38 -0.08
CA GLN A 193 0.89 -8.63 -0.91
C GLN A 193 0.46 -9.23 -2.25
N TYR A 194 1.16 -8.92 -3.35
CA TYR A 194 0.80 -9.48 -4.65
C TYR A 194 0.72 -11.01 -4.63
N SER A 195 1.65 -11.67 -3.93
CA SER A 195 1.68 -13.12 -3.73
C SER A 195 0.51 -13.68 -2.92
N ASP A 196 -0.24 -12.85 -2.20
CA ASP A 196 -1.37 -13.30 -1.37
C ASP A 196 -2.66 -13.39 -2.19
N TRP A 197 -2.75 -12.73 -3.35
CA TRP A 197 -3.94 -12.71 -4.20
C TRP A 197 -4.25 -14.07 -4.83
N ASP A 198 -5.51 -14.46 -4.87
CA ASP A 198 -6.02 -15.59 -5.64
C ASP A 198 -7.00 -15.13 -6.73
N LEU A 199 -7.39 -16.04 -7.62
CA LEU A 199 -8.25 -15.69 -8.77
C LEU A 199 -9.61 -15.14 -8.33
N LYS A 200 -10.22 -15.75 -7.32
CA LYS A 200 -11.54 -15.33 -6.83
C LYS A 200 -11.48 -13.92 -6.26
N ASP A 201 -10.45 -13.63 -5.47
CA ASP A 201 -10.22 -12.31 -4.91
C ASP A 201 -9.99 -11.27 -6.01
N VAL A 202 -9.14 -11.54 -7.02
CA VAL A 202 -8.89 -10.54 -8.07
C VAL A 202 -10.09 -10.34 -8.99
N PHE A 203 -10.87 -11.37 -9.28
CA PHE A 203 -12.09 -11.23 -10.09
C PHE A 203 -13.11 -10.36 -9.39
N LYS A 204 -13.33 -10.60 -8.09
CA LYS A 204 -14.28 -9.84 -7.29
C LYS A 204 -13.80 -8.42 -6.99
N ASP A 205 -12.60 -8.26 -6.43
CA ASP A 205 -12.18 -7.01 -5.82
C ASP A 205 -11.50 -6.08 -6.86
N ILE A 206 -10.68 -6.66 -7.76
CA ILE A 206 -9.88 -5.89 -8.73
C ILE A 206 -10.57 -5.78 -10.09
N LEU A 207 -11.14 -6.84 -10.66
CA LEU A 207 -11.82 -6.76 -11.96
C LEU A 207 -13.30 -6.39 -11.81
N GLN A 208 -13.91 -6.67 -10.65
CA GLN A 208 -15.34 -6.53 -10.40
C GLN A 208 -16.18 -7.28 -11.46
N LYS A 209 -15.80 -8.54 -11.69
CA LYS A 209 -16.45 -9.47 -12.63
C LYS A 209 -16.82 -10.76 -11.92
N GLU A 210 -17.94 -11.34 -12.34
CA GLU A 210 -18.38 -12.68 -11.91
C GLU A 210 -17.73 -13.73 -12.81
N TYR A 211 -16.40 -13.86 -12.71
CA TYR A 211 -15.65 -14.93 -13.34
C TYR A 211 -15.40 -16.05 -12.34
N ASP A 212 -15.49 -17.29 -12.80
CA ASP A 212 -15.19 -18.48 -11.99
C ASP A 212 -13.76 -18.96 -12.25
N SER A 213 -13.24 -18.67 -13.44
CA SER A 213 -11.98 -19.20 -13.96
C SER A 213 -11.28 -18.22 -14.91
N LEU A 214 -10.07 -18.56 -15.36
CA LEU A 214 -9.37 -17.71 -16.34
C LEU A 214 -10.03 -17.79 -17.72
N GLU A 215 -10.68 -18.91 -18.03
CA GLU A 215 -11.37 -19.20 -19.27
C GLU A 215 -12.56 -18.24 -19.52
N ASP A 216 -13.09 -17.62 -18.46
CA ASP A 216 -14.16 -16.62 -18.55
C ASP A 216 -13.65 -15.22 -18.98
N ILE A 217 -12.32 -15.00 -18.94
CA ILE A 217 -11.71 -13.74 -19.35
C ILE A 217 -11.69 -13.65 -20.89
N PRO A 218 -12.06 -12.50 -21.49
CA PRO A 218 -12.05 -12.36 -22.94
C PRO A 218 -10.70 -12.68 -23.58
N ILE A 219 -10.73 -13.32 -24.74
CA ILE A 219 -9.52 -13.75 -25.43
C ILE A 219 -8.80 -12.54 -26.07
N PHE A 220 -7.47 -12.56 -26.00
CA PHE A 220 -6.54 -11.71 -26.73
C PHE A 220 -5.80 -12.57 -27.75
N TYR A 221 -5.90 -12.22 -29.02
CA TYR A 221 -5.16 -12.92 -30.07
C TYR A 221 -3.86 -12.17 -30.41
N MET A 222 -2.74 -12.88 -30.43
CA MET A 222 -1.41 -12.27 -30.67
C MET A 222 -1.28 -11.67 -32.08
N ASN A 223 -2.09 -12.12 -33.04
CA ASN A 223 -2.15 -11.55 -34.39
C ASN A 223 -2.83 -10.17 -34.45
N GLU A 224 -3.46 -9.71 -33.35
CA GLU A 224 -3.93 -8.33 -33.24
C GLU A 224 -2.77 -7.34 -33.09
N LEU A 225 -1.57 -7.80 -32.72
CA LEU A 225 -0.38 -6.97 -32.68
C LEU A 225 0.26 -6.87 -34.07
N PRO A 226 0.86 -5.71 -34.41
CA PRO A 226 1.59 -5.59 -35.67
C PRO A 226 2.73 -6.61 -35.71
N PRO A 227 3.02 -7.19 -36.90
CA PRO A 227 4.22 -8.00 -37.10
C PRO A 227 5.48 -7.29 -36.63
N LEU A 228 6.47 -8.08 -36.19
CA LEU A 228 7.75 -7.54 -35.76
C LEU A 228 8.48 -6.95 -36.97
N ASP A 229 8.93 -5.70 -36.85
CA ASP A 229 9.57 -4.94 -37.91
C ASP A 229 10.68 -4.03 -37.30
N PRO A 230 11.96 -4.37 -37.53
CA PRO A 230 12.44 -5.50 -38.34
C PRO A 230 12.19 -6.87 -37.66
N PRO A 231 12.12 -7.98 -38.41
CA PRO A 231 12.04 -9.31 -37.80
C PRO A 231 13.33 -9.68 -37.07
N LEU A 232 13.25 -10.65 -36.14
CA LEU A 232 14.41 -11.21 -35.45
C LEU A 232 15.40 -11.82 -36.47
N PRO A 233 16.65 -11.33 -36.55
CA PRO A 233 17.65 -11.88 -37.45
C PRO A 233 17.98 -13.34 -37.11
N GLU A 234 18.32 -14.13 -38.11
CA GLU A 234 18.75 -15.53 -37.93
C GLU A 234 19.91 -15.67 -36.94
N SER A 235 20.82 -14.70 -36.90
CA SER A 235 21.92 -14.68 -35.92
C SER A 235 21.44 -14.51 -34.48
N GLU A 236 20.40 -13.70 -34.24
CA GLU A 236 19.80 -13.54 -32.90
C GLU A 236 19.04 -14.80 -32.50
N LEU A 237 18.30 -15.41 -33.42
CA LEU A 237 17.60 -16.68 -33.18
C LEU A 237 18.58 -17.81 -32.86
N LYS A 238 19.70 -17.92 -33.56
CA LYS A 238 20.76 -18.90 -33.26
C LYS A 238 21.36 -18.72 -31.87
N ASN A 239 21.65 -17.48 -31.49
CA ASN A 239 22.17 -17.18 -30.16
C ASN A 239 21.13 -17.50 -29.06
N PHE A 240 19.87 -17.19 -29.31
CA PHE A 240 18.77 -17.52 -28.40
C PHE A 240 18.63 -19.03 -28.19
N VAL A 241 18.61 -19.81 -29.28
CA VAL A 241 18.57 -21.28 -29.21
C VAL A 241 19.78 -21.81 -28.45
N TRP A 242 20.97 -21.29 -28.73
CA TRP A 242 22.20 -21.70 -28.03
C TRP A 242 22.13 -21.46 -26.51
N GLU A 243 21.60 -20.33 -26.05
CA GLU A 243 21.42 -20.07 -24.61
C GLU A 243 20.43 -21.06 -23.96
N LEU A 244 19.35 -21.42 -24.66
CA LEU A 244 18.41 -22.43 -24.17
C LEU A 244 19.05 -23.83 -24.12
N GLU A 245 19.76 -24.24 -25.17
CA GLU A 245 20.48 -25.52 -25.19
C GLU A 245 21.51 -25.62 -24.07
N LYS A 246 22.27 -24.55 -23.85
CA LYS A 246 23.22 -24.44 -22.75
C LYS A 246 22.53 -24.59 -21.39
N ALA A 247 21.38 -23.96 -21.19
CA ALA A 247 20.59 -24.14 -19.97
C ALA A 247 20.11 -25.59 -19.81
N LEU A 248 19.59 -26.21 -20.88
CA LEU A 248 19.15 -27.61 -20.87
C LEU A 248 20.29 -28.57 -20.50
N ILE A 249 21.49 -28.38 -21.04
CA ILE A 249 22.66 -29.20 -20.72
C ILE A 249 23.02 -29.03 -19.24
N ASN A 250 23.11 -27.79 -18.75
CA ASN A 250 23.52 -27.49 -17.37
C ASN A 250 22.54 -28.04 -16.32
N TYR A 251 21.25 -28.09 -16.63
CA TYR A 251 20.22 -28.62 -15.74
C TYR A 251 19.78 -30.04 -16.08
N ASN A 252 20.55 -30.77 -16.90
CA ASN A 252 20.23 -32.13 -17.30
C ASN A 252 18.78 -32.31 -17.81
N LYS A 253 18.35 -31.37 -18.67
CA LYS A 253 17.00 -31.27 -19.24
C LYS A 253 15.87 -31.08 -18.22
N ALA A 254 16.20 -30.80 -16.96
CA ALA A 254 15.22 -30.46 -15.96
C ALA A 254 14.71 -29.03 -16.22
N ILE A 255 13.40 -28.92 -16.43
CA ILE A 255 12.70 -27.66 -16.66
C ILE A 255 11.68 -27.52 -15.53
N SER A 256 11.53 -26.30 -15.01
CA SER A 256 10.51 -25.96 -14.00
C SER A 256 10.61 -26.69 -12.65
N THR A 257 11.80 -27.15 -12.25
CA THR A 257 12.01 -27.82 -10.95
C THR A 257 11.94 -26.89 -9.76
N ASN A 258 12.39 -25.65 -9.93
CA ASN A 258 12.28 -24.58 -8.97
C ASN A 258 12.33 -23.24 -9.71
N GLU A 259 12.02 -22.17 -8.99
CA GLU A 259 11.94 -20.82 -9.55
C GLU A 259 13.27 -20.35 -10.16
N MET A 260 14.41 -20.67 -9.53
CA MET A 260 15.74 -20.29 -10.04
C MET A 260 16.01 -20.93 -11.40
N THR A 261 15.69 -22.22 -11.55
CA THR A 261 15.81 -22.93 -12.83
C THR A 261 14.86 -22.36 -13.87
N CYS A 262 13.61 -22.03 -13.52
CA CYS A 262 12.68 -21.34 -14.44
C CYS A 262 13.27 -20.02 -14.95
N ARG A 263 13.82 -19.20 -14.04
CA ARG A 263 14.40 -17.89 -14.36
C ARG A 263 15.52 -18.00 -15.38
N THR A 264 16.35 -19.05 -15.35
CA THR A 264 17.40 -19.23 -16.38
C THR A 264 16.83 -19.37 -17.79
N TYR A 265 15.75 -20.14 -17.98
CA TYR A 265 15.09 -20.25 -19.27
C TYR A 265 14.38 -18.95 -19.66
N ILE A 266 13.61 -18.36 -18.73
CA ILE A 266 12.85 -17.11 -18.94
C ILE A 266 13.78 -15.96 -19.35
N ASN A 267 14.95 -15.86 -18.74
CA ASN A 267 15.96 -14.83 -19.05
C ASN A 267 16.31 -14.80 -20.53
N ALA A 268 16.49 -15.96 -21.17
CA ALA A 268 16.83 -16.03 -22.60
C ALA A 268 15.76 -15.35 -23.47
N PHE A 269 14.47 -15.52 -23.14
CA PHE A 269 13.36 -14.91 -23.87
C PHE A 269 13.32 -13.39 -23.66
N ILE A 270 13.24 -12.97 -22.40
CA ILE A 270 13.01 -11.56 -22.04
C ILE A 270 14.21 -10.70 -22.47
N THR A 271 15.44 -11.16 -22.25
CA THR A 271 16.65 -10.40 -22.60
C THR A 271 16.86 -10.32 -24.11
N THR A 272 16.60 -11.40 -24.86
CA THR A 272 16.72 -11.39 -26.32
C THR A 272 15.69 -10.45 -26.95
N ALA A 273 14.42 -10.55 -26.55
CA ALA A 273 13.37 -9.67 -27.06
C ALA A 273 13.65 -8.21 -26.71
N ASN A 274 14.00 -7.91 -25.46
CA ASN A 274 14.31 -6.55 -25.03
C ASN A 274 15.53 -5.97 -25.78
N LYS A 275 16.60 -6.76 -25.96
CA LYS A 275 17.79 -6.36 -26.73
C LYS A 275 17.43 -6.00 -28.17
N HIS A 276 16.63 -6.85 -28.83
CA HIS A 276 16.19 -6.61 -30.20
C HIS A 276 15.47 -5.26 -30.34
N ILE A 277 14.52 -4.98 -29.45
CA ILE A 277 13.75 -3.72 -29.47
C ILE A 277 14.62 -2.51 -29.14
N ILE A 278 15.59 -2.62 -28.21
CA ILE A 278 16.55 -1.53 -27.94
C ILE A 278 17.37 -1.18 -29.18
N LEU A 279 17.83 -2.18 -29.92
CA LEU A 279 18.72 -1.98 -31.06
C LEU A 279 18.00 -1.46 -32.30
N HIS A 280 16.72 -1.80 -32.46
CA HIS A 280 16.01 -1.61 -33.73
C HIS A 280 14.78 -0.72 -33.66
N VAL A 281 14.23 -0.45 -32.48
CA VAL A 281 12.95 0.27 -32.33
C VAL A 281 13.07 1.45 -31.37
N ASP A 282 13.42 1.21 -30.10
CA ASP A 282 13.52 2.29 -29.10
C ASP A 282 14.60 2.02 -28.04
N LYS A 283 15.66 2.84 -28.08
CA LYS A 283 16.80 2.80 -27.15
C LYS A 283 16.44 3.16 -25.70
N LYS A 284 15.25 3.71 -25.44
CA LYS A 284 14.77 4.11 -24.11
C LYS A 284 14.17 2.93 -23.31
N LEU A 285 13.98 1.77 -23.94
CA LEU A 285 13.47 0.58 -23.29
C LEU A 285 14.46 0.06 -22.23
N ARG A 286 13.96 -0.25 -21.03
CA ARG A 286 14.76 -0.72 -19.89
C ARG A 286 14.13 -1.93 -19.25
N LEU A 287 14.86 -3.05 -19.21
CA LEU A 287 14.53 -4.23 -18.42
C LEU A 287 15.04 -4.04 -16.99
N THR A 288 14.20 -4.38 -16.02
CA THR A 288 14.48 -4.29 -14.60
C THR A 288 13.90 -5.49 -13.88
N ASN A 289 14.59 -5.95 -12.84
CA ASN A 289 14.17 -7.10 -12.03
C ASN A 289 13.84 -6.63 -10.62
N GLU A 290 12.90 -7.30 -9.96
CA GLU A 290 12.59 -7.13 -8.53
C GLU A 290 12.23 -5.69 -8.12
N ILE A 291 11.61 -4.94 -9.02
CA ILE A 291 11.08 -3.61 -8.68
C ILE A 291 9.84 -3.77 -7.80
N GLY A 292 9.82 -3.08 -6.66
CA GLY A 292 8.64 -2.94 -5.83
C GLY A 292 7.57 -2.07 -6.48
N LEU A 293 6.38 -2.62 -6.70
CA LEU A 293 5.17 -1.86 -7.01
C LEU A 293 4.33 -1.68 -5.74
N ASP A 294 3.62 -0.56 -5.70
CA ASP A 294 2.76 -0.17 -4.60
C ASP A 294 1.50 0.49 -5.17
N GLY A 295 0.43 -0.28 -5.30
CA GLY A 295 -0.88 0.14 -5.81
C GLY A 295 -1.94 0.22 -4.71
N SER A 296 -3.18 0.52 -5.07
CA SER A 296 -4.29 0.58 -4.11
C SER A 296 -4.63 -0.78 -3.50
N PHE A 297 -4.68 -1.83 -4.32
CA PHE A 297 -5.03 -3.19 -3.90
C PHE A 297 -3.83 -4.04 -3.51
N GLY A 298 -2.63 -3.73 -3.98
CA GLY A 298 -1.49 -4.60 -3.70
C GLY A 298 -0.15 -3.93 -3.61
N TYR A 299 0.80 -4.66 -3.04
CA TYR A 299 2.20 -4.23 -2.92
C TYR A 299 3.14 -5.43 -2.98
N GLY A 300 4.38 -5.19 -3.41
CA GLY A 300 5.41 -6.22 -3.49
C GLY A 300 6.28 -6.10 -4.73
N PRO A 301 7.29 -6.97 -4.85
CA PRO A 301 8.17 -6.98 -6.01
C PRO A 301 7.50 -7.64 -7.22
N THR A 302 7.94 -7.25 -8.41
CA THR A 302 7.71 -7.98 -9.67
C THR A 302 8.97 -8.74 -10.06
N ASP A 303 8.86 -9.91 -10.68
CA ASP A 303 10.07 -10.64 -11.12
C ASP A 303 10.81 -9.91 -12.24
N TYR A 304 10.08 -9.57 -13.30
CA TYR A 304 10.60 -8.85 -14.45
C TYR A 304 9.66 -7.72 -14.84
N THR A 305 10.24 -6.59 -15.16
CA THR A 305 9.51 -5.39 -15.57
C THR A 305 10.26 -4.71 -16.70
N VAL A 306 9.54 -4.33 -17.75
CA VAL A 306 10.07 -3.48 -18.82
C VAL A 306 9.43 -2.10 -18.75
N LYS A 307 10.26 -1.07 -18.83
CA LYS A 307 9.87 0.34 -18.84
C LYS A 307 10.32 1.04 -20.11
N ILE A 308 9.55 2.05 -20.52
CA ILE A 308 9.99 3.06 -21.49
C ILE A 308 10.07 4.38 -20.74
N VAL A 309 11.28 4.92 -20.58
CA VAL A 309 11.55 6.01 -19.64
C VAL A 309 11.09 5.57 -18.24
N ASP A 310 10.02 6.16 -17.69
CA ASP A 310 9.46 5.82 -16.38
C ASP A 310 8.08 5.13 -16.46
N ILE A 311 7.63 4.78 -17.67
CA ILE A 311 6.33 4.16 -17.92
C ILE A 311 6.50 2.64 -17.93
N LEU A 312 5.79 1.95 -17.04
CA LEU A 312 5.70 0.48 -17.00
C LEU A 312 4.89 -0.04 -18.18
N VAL A 313 5.49 -0.84 -19.07
CA VAL A 313 4.82 -1.32 -20.29
C VAL A 313 4.60 -2.84 -20.30
N LEU A 314 5.45 -3.59 -19.61
CA LEU A 314 5.35 -5.05 -19.49
C LEU A 314 5.74 -5.49 -18.08
N ILE A 315 4.95 -6.39 -17.51
CA ILE A 315 5.27 -7.13 -16.28
C ILE A 315 5.33 -8.61 -16.62
N CYS A 316 6.35 -9.32 -16.16
CA CYS A 316 6.44 -10.77 -16.30
C CYS A 316 6.64 -11.41 -14.93
N GLU A 317 5.70 -12.27 -14.55
CA GLU A 317 5.66 -13.02 -13.30
C GLU A 317 6.10 -14.46 -13.58
N ALA A 318 7.20 -14.87 -12.94
CA ALA A 318 7.76 -16.20 -13.05
C ALA A 318 7.20 -17.11 -11.96
N LYS A 319 6.83 -18.34 -12.31
CA LYS A 319 6.40 -19.38 -11.37
C LYS A 319 7.14 -20.68 -11.61
N SER A 320 7.23 -21.53 -10.61
CA SER A 320 7.66 -22.92 -10.82
C SER A 320 6.55 -23.74 -11.47
N GLU A 321 5.31 -23.59 -11.01
CA GLU A 321 4.20 -24.46 -11.43
C GLU A 321 2.84 -23.74 -11.50
N ASN A 322 2.44 -23.02 -10.45
CA ASN A 322 1.07 -22.53 -10.30
C ASN A 322 0.79 -21.26 -11.13
N MET A 323 0.47 -21.46 -12.42
CA MET A 323 0.10 -20.39 -13.36
C MET A 323 -1.12 -19.59 -12.91
N ASN A 324 -2.10 -20.21 -12.23
CA ASN A 324 -3.30 -19.51 -11.76
C ASN A 324 -2.97 -18.52 -10.63
N LYS A 325 -2.12 -18.92 -9.70
CA LYS A 325 -1.60 -18.03 -8.65
C LYS A 325 -0.77 -16.90 -9.26
N GLY A 326 0.08 -17.21 -10.24
CA GLY A 326 0.82 -16.19 -11.01
C GLY A 326 -0.09 -15.23 -11.77
N SER A 327 -1.21 -15.72 -12.30
CA SER A 327 -2.20 -14.90 -13.02
C SER A 327 -2.94 -13.95 -12.08
N ALA A 328 -3.37 -14.42 -10.91
CA ALA A 328 -3.95 -13.55 -9.89
C ALA A 328 -2.96 -12.46 -9.45
N GLN A 329 -1.73 -12.86 -9.16
CA GLN A 329 -0.66 -11.93 -8.79
C GLN A 329 -0.42 -10.88 -9.89
N LEU A 330 -0.31 -11.31 -11.14
CA LEU A 330 -0.09 -10.44 -12.29
C LEU A 330 -1.23 -9.45 -12.50
N ILE A 331 -2.50 -9.87 -12.39
CA ILE A 331 -3.66 -8.98 -12.53
C ILE A 331 -3.59 -7.82 -11.51
N ALA A 332 -3.24 -8.11 -10.26
CA ALA A 332 -3.07 -7.09 -9.23
C ALA A 332 -1.88 -6.15 -9.50
N GLN A 333 -0.77 -6.69 -10.01
CA GLN A 333 0.40 -5.90 -10.42
C GLN A 333 0.08 -5.01 -11.63
N MET A 334 -0.65 -5.51 -12.64
CA MET A 334 -1.07 -4.75 -13.82
C MET A 334 -2.01 -3.60 -13.45
N HIS A 335 -2.97 -3.83 -12.54
CA HIS A 335 -3.79 -2.75 -11.99
C HIS A 335 -2.92 -1.64 -11.39
N SER A 336 -1.94 -2.00 -10.57
CA SER A 336 -1.01 -1.06 -9.95
C SER A 336 -0.18 -0.29 -10.99
N ALA A 337 0.22 -0.93 -12.09
CA ALA A 337 0.91 -0.27 -13.18
C ALA A 337 0.02 0.72 -13.94
N ILE A 338 -1.25 0.39 -14.19
CA ILE A 338 -2.23 1.31 -14.78
C ILE A 338 -2.45 2.53 -13.87
N GLU A 339 -2.56 2.33 -12.55
CA GLU A 339 -2.65 3.44 -11.58
C GLU A 339 -1.46 4.39 -11.67
N GLN A 340 -0.24 3.84 -11.77
CA GLN A 340 0.96 4.64 -11.92
C GLN A 340 0.98 5.40 -13.25
N GLN A 341 0.60 4.77 -14.37
CA GLN A 341 0.50 5.45 -15.66
C GLN A 341 -0.52 6.60 -15.62
N VAL A 342 -1.71 6.36 -15.05
CA VAL A 342 -2.76 7.39 -14.91
C VAL A 342 -2.29 8.55 -14.03
N ARG A 343 -1.61 8.27 -12.92
CA ARG A 343 -1.07 9.31 -12.04
C ARG A 343 0.00 10.15 -12.74
N SER A 344 0.98 9.50 -13.37
CA SER A 344 2.04 10.17 -14.12
C SER A 344 1.48 11.05 -15.24
N ASN A 345 0.47 10.57 -15.96
CA ASN A 345 -0.20 11.36 -17.00
C ASN A 345 -0.89 12.60 -16.42
N LYS A 346 -1.62 12.46 -15.30
CA LYS A 346 -2.25 13.60 -14.60
C LYS A 346 -1.21 14.63 -14.15
N GLU A 347 -0.07 14.20 -13.64
CA GLU A 347 1.02 15.10 -13.21
C GLU A 347 1.66 15.83 -14.40
N GLN A 348 1.95 15.14 -15.50
CA GLN A 348 2.52 15.78 -16.70
C GLN A 348 1.56 16.79 -17.33
N VAL A 349 0.25 16.53 -17.33
CA VAL A 349 -0.78 17.49 -17.78
C VAL A 349 -0.81 18.71 -16.86
N LYS A 350 -0.77 18.51 -15.53
CA LYS A 350 -0.70 19.64 -14.57
C LYS A 350 0.54 20.50 -14.78
N LEU A 351 1.67 19.90 -15.15
CA LEU A 351 2.92 20.58 -15.43
C LEU A 351 2.99 21.21 -16.85
N GLY A 352 1.93 21.10 -17.65
CA GLY A 352 1.88 21.65 -19.01
C GLY A 352 2.80 20.95 -20.01
N LYS A 353 3.38 19.80 -19.65
CA LYS A 353 4.36 19.05 -20.48
C LYS A 353 3.72 18.17 -21.55
N ARG A 354 2.40 17.94 -21.47
CA ARG A 354 1.65 17.11 -22.43
C ARG A 354 0.31 17.75 -22.78
N LYS A 355 -0.03 17.78 -24.08
CA LYS A 355 -1.40 18.10 -24.53
C LYS A 355 -2.33 16.94 -24.18
N ARG A 356 -3.63 17.22 -24.05
CA ARG A 356 -4.72 16.28 -23.65
C ARG A 356 -4.98 15.15 -24.69
N GLU A 357 -3.97 14.55 -25.30
CA GLU A 357 -4.21 13.31 -26.04
C GLU A 357 -4.26 12.14 -25.05
N HIS A 358 -5.50 11.71 -24.78
CA HIS A 358 -5.84 10.51 -24.03
C HIS A 358 -5.49 9.27 -24.85
N THR A 359 -4.21 8.88 -24.89
CA THR A 359 -3.92 7.47 -25.16
C THR A 359 -4.37 6.69 -23.93
N GLU A 360 -5.37 5.83 -24.10
CA GLU A 360 -5.79 4.93 -23.04
C GLU A 360 -4.58 4.11 -22.57
N PRO A 361 -4.38 3.97 -21.25
CA PRO A 361 -3.24 3.22 -20.75
C PRO A 361 -3.37 1.76 -21.17
N ILE A 362 -2.26 1.20 -21.62
CA ILE A 362 -2.14 -0.21 -21.96
C ILE A 362 -0.93 -0.75 -21.21
N VAL A 363 -1.12 -1.87 -20.53
CA VAL A 363 -0.07 -2.64 -19.89
C VAL A 363 -0.20 -4.07 -20.35
N PHE A 364 0.92 -4.68 -20.71
CA PHE A 364 0.98 -6.11 -20.98
C PHE A 364 1.54 -6.86 -19.79
N GLY A 365 1.08 -8.10 -19.65
CA GLY A 365 1.49 -9.00 -18.58
C GLY A 365 1.86 -10.37 -19.14
N ILE A 366 2.79 -11.05 -18.50
CA ILE A 366 3.16 -12.44 -18.81
C ILE A 366 3.16 -13.22 -17.50
N VAL A 367 2.55 -14.39 -17.50
CA VAL A 367 2.81 -15.43 -16.49
C VAL A 367 3.53 -16.56 -17.18
N THR A 368 4.60 -17.07 -16.57
CA THR A 368 5.39 -18.14 -17.18
C THR A 368 6.08 -19.05 -16.18
N THR A 369 6.22 -20.33 -16.54
CA THR A 369 7.13 -21.27 -15.87
C THR A 369 8.43 -21.51 -16.63
N GLY A 370 8.68 -20.74 -17.69
CA GLY A 370 9.67 -21.01 -18.73
C GLY A 370 9.18 -22.05 -19.74
N LYS A 371 8.39 -23.04 -19.30
CA LYS A 371 7.75 -24.03 -20.16
C LYS A 371 6.37 -23.57 -20.66
N LEU A 372 5.53 -23.09 -19.75
CA LEU A 372 4.19 -22.62 -20.06
C LEU A 372 4.21 -21.09 -20.07
N TRP A 373 3.53 -20.48 -21.04
CA TRP A 373 3.47 -19.03 -21.23
C TRP A 373 2.04 -18.59 -21.48
N ARG A 374 1.57 -17.59 -20.74
CA ARG A 374 0.27 -16.95 -20.98
C ARG A 374 0.45 -15.44 -20.94
N PHE A 375 -0.14 -14.75 -21.92
CA PHE A 375 -0.04 -13.31 -22.06
C PHE A 375 -1.35 -12.64 -21.67
N PHE A 376 -1.22 -11.47 -21.06
CA PHE A 376 -2.30 -10.65 -20.56
C PHE A 376 -2.20 -9.26 -21.19
N ARG A 377 -3.35 -8.67 -21.49
CA ARG A 377 -3.47 -7.30 -21.96
C ARG A 377 -4.50 -6.57 -21.13
N TRP A 378 -4.08 -5.53 -20.43
CA TRP A 378 -4.98 -4.60 -19.74
C TRP A 378 -5.15 -3.35 -20.61
N LYS A 379 -6.39 -3.02 -20.95
CA LYS A 379 -6.75 -1.80 -21.69
C LYS A 379 -7.67 -0.90 -20.87
N GLY A 380 -7.52 0.39 -21.10
CA GLY A 380 -8.45 1.39 -20.61
C GLY A 380 -8.23 1.79 -19.16
N LEU A 381 -9.07 2.73 -18.71
CA LEU A 381 -9.01 3.31 -17.37
C LEU A 381 -9.50 2.32 -16.30
N LEU A 382 -9.20 2.66 -15.04
CA LEU A 382 -9.55 1.85 -13.86
C LEU A 382 -11.07 1.67 -13.65
N GLU A 383 -11.90 2.41 -14.38
CA GLU A 383 -13.36 2.31 -14.37
C GLU A 383 -13.89 1.21 -15.30
N SER A 384 -13.20 0.93 -16.42
CA SER A 384 -13.66 -0.06 -17.42
C SER A 384 -13.03 -1.44 -17.26
N ARG A 385 -11.87 -1.54 -16.58
CA ARG A 385 -11.20 -2.78 -16.12
C ARG A 385 -11.22 -3.91 -17.15
N GLN A 386 -10.64 -3.65 -18.33
CA GLN A 386 -10.66 -4.59 -19.45
C GLN A 386 -9.36 -5.40 -19.49
N VAL A 387 -9.40 -6.60 -18.90
CA VAL A 387 -8.33 -7.60 -19.03
C VAL A 387 -8.71 -8.61 -20.10
N GLN A 388 -7.73 -8.97 -20.91
CA GLN A 388 -7.84 -10.03 -21.90
C GLN A 388 -6.63 -10.96 -21.80
N ILE A 389 -6.81 -12.23 -22.15
CA ILE A 389 -5.77 -13.25 -22.04
C ILE A 389 -5.60 -14.08 -23.31
N THR A 390 -4.40 -14.55 -23.58
CA THR A 390 -4.18 -15.56 -24.63
C THR A 390 -4.54 -16.95 -24.13
N GLU A 391 -4.63 -17.90 -25.08
CA GLU A 391 -4.39 -19.31 -24.77
C GLU A 391 -3.00 -19.52 -24.11
N GLU A 392 -2.79 -20.71 -23.57
CA GLU A 392 -1.48 -21.10 -23.03
C GLU A 392 -0.59 -21.66 -24.14
N PHE A 393 0.63 -21.12 -24.23
CA PHE A 393 1.66 -21.62 -25.14
C PHE A 393 2.63 -22.53 -24.39
N THR A 394 3.00 -23.66 -25.01
CA THR A 394 3.94 -24.63 -24.43
C THR A 394 5.24 -24.65 -25.22
N CYS A 395 6.34 -24.37 -24.54
CA CYS A 395 7.71 -24.63 -24.98
C CYS A 395 8.06 -26.10 -24.67
N ASN A 396 8.59 -26.81 -25.67
CA ASN A 396 8.91 -28.23 -25.58
C ASN A 396 10.42 -28.51 -25.62
N PHE A 397 11.23 -27.52 -25.99
CA PHE A 397 12.69 -27.54 -26.00
C PHE A 397 13.27 -28.71 -26.82
N ILE A 398 12.63 -29.02 -27.95
CA ILE A 398 13.06 -30.05 -28.89
C ILE A 398 13.40 -29.46 -30.25
N ASP A 399 14.20 -30.21 -31.01
CA ASP A 399 14.54 -29.94 -32.40
C ASP A 399 15.02 -28.50 -32.64
N THR A 400 14.38 -27.77 -33.56
CA THR A 400 14.76 -26.39 -33.90
C THR A 400 14.18 -25.34 -32.98
N MET A 401 13.47 -25.74 -31.91
CA MET A 401 12.84 -24.86 -30.92
C MET A 401 11.87 -23.83 -31.52
N GLU A 402 11.06 -24.24 -32.51
CA GLU A 402 10.08 -23.34 -33.13
C GLU A 402 9.03 -22.77 -32.15
N PRO A 403 8.47 -23.55 -31.19
CA PRO A 403 7.57 -23.00 -30.19
C PRO A 403 8.22 -21.87 -29.38
N GLU A 404 9.49 -22.02 -29.00
CA GLU A 404 10.26 -21.04 -28.23
C GLU A 404 10.52 -19.79 -29.06
N LYS A 405 10.93 -19.94 -30.34
CA LYS A 405 11.10 -18.80 -31.26
C LYS A 405 9.78 -18.03 -31.45
N LYS A 406 8.66 -18.74 -31.53
CA LYS A 406 7.33 -18.14 -31.65
C LYS A 406 6.97 -17.32 -30.41
N VAL A 407 7.20 -17.85 -29.21
CA VAL A 407 7.01 -17.13 -27.94
C VAL A 407 7.95 -15.93 -27.82
N LEU A 408 9.22 -16.06 -28.22
CA LEU A 408 10.17 -14.95 -28.29
C LEU A 408 9.66 -13.83 -29.19
N ASN A 409 9.18 -14.17 -30.39
CA ASN A 409 8.62 -13.21 -31.34
C ASN A 409 7.40 -12.49 -30.76
N TYR A 410 6.53 -13.19 -30.04
CA TYR A 410 5.39 -12.60 -29.33
C TYR A 410 5.78 -11.58 -28.26
N ILE A 411 6.81 -11.86 -27.47
CA ILE A 411 7.33 -10.91 -26.48
C ILE A 411 7.88 -9.67 -27.20
N ALA A 412 8.65 -9.86 -28.28
CA ALA A 412 9.19 -8.76 -29.06
C ALA A 412 8.09 -7.90 -29.71
N GLN A 413 7.01 -8.51 -30.23
CA GLN A 413 5.86 -7.80 -30.79
C GLN A 413 5.14 -6.93 -29.76
N ILE A 414 4.95 -7.43 -28.54
CA ILE A 414 4.38 -6.64 -27.43
C ILE A 414 5.25 -5.41 -27.15
N LEU A 415 6.56 -5.63 -27.00
CA LEU A 415 7.51 -4.55 -26.70
C LEU A 415 7.58 -3.52 -27.84
N GLN A 416 7.56 -3.96 -29.10
CA GLN A 416 7.48 -3.07 -30.26
C GLN A 416 6.20 -2.23 -30.25
N ALA A 417 5.04 -2.85 -29.99
CA ALA A 417 3.77 -2.13 -29.97
C ALA A 417 3.74 -1.05 -28.88
N GLN A 418 4.31 -1.34 -27.71
CA GLN A 418 4.48 -0.37 -26.63
C GLN A 418 5.48 0.73 -27.01
N ALA A 419 6.63 0.38 -27.57
CA ALA A 419 7.63 1.34 -28.04
C ALA A 419 7.07 2.33 -29.06
N LYS A 420 6.32 1.85 -30.06
CA LYS A 420 5.66 2.72 -31.05
C LYS A 420 4.59 3.62 -30.42
N THR A 421 3.95 3.19 -29.33
CA THR A 421 2.94 4.02 -28.64
C THR A 421 3.57 5.16 -27.83
N PHE A 422 4.78 4.96 -27.29
CA PHE A 422 5.45 5.94 -26.42
C PHE A 422 6.65 6.65 -27.06
N GLY A 423 7.12 6.20 -28.22
CA GLY A 423 8.34 6.65 -28.90
C GLY A 423 8.20 7.95 -29.70
N ASP A 424 6.99 8.30 -30.14
CA ASP A 424 6.76 9.46 -31.04
C ASP A 424 6.70 10.83 -30.32
N GLY A 425 7.15 10.89 -29.06
CA GLY A 425 6.97 12.05 -28.19
C GLY A 425 8.09 13.09 -28.13
N ASP A 426 9.30 12.82 -28.62
CA ASP A 426 10.42 13.75 -28.49
C ASP A 426 11.02 14.10 -29.86
N GLY A 427 10.50 15.18 -30.46
CA GLY A 427 11.28 15.96 -31.41
C GLY A 427 12.46 16.62 -30.70
N ASP A 428 13.65 16.48 -31.28
CA ASP A 428 14.87 17.27 -31.07
C ASP A 428 15.21 17.63 -29.61
N GLY A 429 15.94 16.73 -28.95
CA GLY A 429 16.59 17.05 -27.67
C GLY A 429 17.61 15.98 -27.26
N ASP A 430 18.89 16.36 -27.30
CA ASP A 430 20.04 15.66 -26.74
C ASP A 430 20.59 14.43 -27.51
N ASP A 431 21.10 14.74 -28.70
CA ASP A 431 22.05 13.93 -29.44
C ASP A 431 23.50 14.05 -28.87
N LYS A 432 23.65 13.90 -27.55
CA LYS A 432 24.96 14.03 -26.87
C LYS A 432 25.52 12.77 -26.19
N ASP A 433 24.77 11.67 -26.13
CA ASP A 433 25.29 10.40 -25.59
C ASP A 433 25.71 9.40 -26.68
N CYS A 434 25.90 9.87 -27.92
CA CYS A 434 26.13 9.03 -29.10
C CYS A 434 27.54 8.42 -29.23
N ALA A 435 28.36 8.37 -28.17
CA ALA A 435 29.76 7.93 -28.28
C ALA A 435 30.08 6.53 -27.72
N ILE A 436 29.17 5.84 -27.01
CA ILE A 436 29.58 4.65 -26.23
C ILE A 436 29.25 3.30 -26.90
N LEU A 437 28.34 3.23 -27.88
CA LEU A 437 27.89 1.94 -28.44
C LEU A 437 28.50 1.51 -29.79
N GLN A 438 29.46 2.28 -30.36
CA GLN A 438 30.12 1.87 -31.61
C GLN A 438 31.27 0.87 -31.44
N ASN A 439 31.67 0.52 -30.22
CA ASN A 439 32.85 -0.33 -29.98
C ASN A 439 32.59 -1.85 -29.84
N PHE A 440 31.38 -2.34 -30.11
CA PHE A 440 31.08 -3.78 -30.04
C PHE A 440 30.86 -4.48 -31.40
N LYS A 441 31.33 -3.86 -32.50
CA LYS A 441 31.54 -4.59 -33.76
C LYS A 441 33.04 -4.80 -33.99
N LYS A 442 33.58 -5.86 -33.39
CA LYS A 442 34.75 -6.61 -33.89
C LYS A 442 34.65 -8.05 -33.46
#